data_AF-A0A6G0YFQ6-F1
#
_entry.id   AF-A0A6G0YFQ6-F1
#
_cell.length_a   1.000
_cell.length_b   1.000
_cell.length_c   1.000
_cell.angle_alpha   90.00
_cell.angle_beta   90.00
_cell.angle_gamma   90.00
#
_symmetry.space_group_name_H-M   'P 1'
#
loop_
_entity.id
_entity.type
_entity.pdbx_description
1 polymer ?
#
loop_
_entity_poly.entity_id
_entity_poly.type
_entity_poly.pdbx_seq_one_letter_code
_entity_poly.pdbx_strand_id
1 'polypeptide(L)'
;MPSVSPSLVSLVVVFATAAIWPSAESYRVDKYSLLMPNVQPKKMDLYLCTPIRIDPSKSYFIVGFEPKAHGHTSHHMLLYGCSDPGSEDPVWNCGEMQMASSTHKAYMHSTPCKSGSNIMYAWARDAPTLKLPEGVGFKVGGDSQINYLVLQVHYHRTFDDDETDNSGIYLHYTEQQLDKQAGVYLLATNGRIPPNSIEHMETSCPLYETGKVIHPFAYRVHTHELGKVVAGYRVKNSNGIQKWDLLGKRDPMTPQMFYPIENNITVKFGDILLNF
;
A
#
# COMPACT_ATOMS: atom_id res chain seq x y z
N MET A 1 -48.53 67.89 34.07
CA MET A 1 -48.46 66.43 34.31
C MET A 1 -47.23 65.91 33.58
N PRO A 2 -46.28 65.24 34.26
CA PRO A 2 -45.01 64.83 33.66
C PRO A 2 -45.18 63.56 32.82
N SER A 3 -44.51 63.51 31.67
CA SER A 3 -44.49 62.37 30.75
C SER A 3 -43.57 61.28 31.28
N VAL A 4 -44.12 60.09 31.53
CA VAL A 4 -43.35 58.89 31.90
C VAL A 4 -42.94 58.16 30.63
N SER A 5 -41.63 58.08 30.36
CA SER A 5 -41.07 57.23 29.31
C SER A 5 -40.89 55.79 29.83
N PRO A 6 -41.29 54.75 29.09
CA PRO A 6 -41.04 53.38 29.52
C PRO A 6 -39.58 53.03 29.23
N SER A 7 -38.84 52.68 30.28
CA SER A 7 -37.48 52.12 30.15
C SER A 7 -37.60 50.61 29.90
N LEU A 8 -37.22 50.16 28.71
CA LEU A 8 -37.17 48.74 28.36
C LEU A 8 -35.89 48.13 28.97
N VAL A 9 -36.03 47.17 29.89
CA VAL A 9 -34.90 46.41 30.42
C VAL A 9 -34.87 45.05 29.70
N SER A 10 -33.93 44.88 28.77
CA SER A 10 -33.68 43.57 28.14
C SER A 10 -32.57 42.83 28.87
N LEU A 11 -32.89 41.67 29.43
CA LEU A 11 -31.91 40.72 29.97
C LEU A 11 -31.43 39.84 28.80
N VAL A 12 -30.21 40.07 28.33
CA VAL A 12 -29.56 39.20 27.34
C VAL A 12 -28.80 38.11 28.09
N VAL A 13 -29.35 36.90 28.10
CA VAL A 13 -28.67 35.71 28.62
C VAL A 13 -27.80 35.12 27.50
N VAL A 14 -26.48 35.32 27.58
CA VAL A 14 -25.52 34.73 26.66
C VAL A 14 -25.28 33.28 27.11
N PHE A 15 -25.88 32.32 26.41
CA PHE A 15 -25.50 30.92 26.54
C PHE A 15 -24.17 30.70 25.82
N ALA A 16 -23.08 30.60 26.57
CA ALA A 16 -21.84 30.05 26.04
C ALA A 16 -22.03 28.54 25.87
N THR A 17 -22.49 28.11 24.70
CA THR A 17 -22.36 26.70 24.31
C THR A 17 -20.87 26.44 24.14
N ALA A 18 -20.25 25.77 25.11
CA ALA A 18 -18.95 25.18 24.91
C ALA A 18 -19.10 24.16 23.77
N ALA A 19 -18.72 24.56 22.55
CA ALA A 19 -18.51 23.62 21.47
C ALA A 19 -17.29 22.80 21.89
N ILE A 20 -17.55 21.66 22.54
CA ILE A 20 -16.55 20.62 22.70
C ILE A 20 -16.25 20.16 21.28
N TRP A 21 -15.25 20.77 20.65
CA TRP A 21 -14.66 20.19 19.45
C TRP A 21 -14.20 18.80 19.87
N PRO A 22 -14.58 17.73 19.16
CA PRO A 22 -13.96 16.44 19.39
C PRO A 22 -12.47 16.67 19.20
N SER A 23 -11.72 16.60 20.30
CA SER A 23 -10.28 16.45 20.21
C SER A 23 -10.06 15.24 19.33
N ALA A 24 -9.32 15.39 18.23
CA ALA A 24 -8.89 14.25 17.42
C ALA A 24 -8.41 13.16 18.37
N GLU A 25 -9.14 12.05 18.45
CA GLU A 25 -8.79 10.95 19.34
C GLU A 25 -7.48 10.38 18.83
N SER A 26 -6.37 10.83 19.42
CA SER A 26 -5.06 10.29 19.12
C SER A 26 -5.03 8.88 19.67
N TYR A 27 -5.23 7.89 18.80
CA TYR A 27 -5.06 6.50 19.16
C TYR A 27 -3.58 6.16 19.32
N ARG A 28 -3.30 5.18 20.17
CA ARG A 28 -1.93 4.70 20.39
C ARG A 28 -1.40 4.06 19.11
N VAL A 29 -0.23 4.49 18.67
CA VAL A 29 0.50 3.90 17.55
C VAL A 29 1.81 3.33 18.08
N ASP A 30 1.98 2.02 17.90
CA ASP A 30 3.20 1.29 18.23
C ASP A 30 4.04 1.05 16.96
N LYS A 31 5.33 0.78 17.14
CA LYS A 31 6.30 0.58 16.06
C LYS A 31 6.85 -0.84 16.12
N TYR A 32 6.79 -1.57 15.01
CA TYR A 32 7.37 -2.91 14.85
C TYR A 32 8.48 -2.89 13.79
N SER A 33 9.58 -3.61 14.04
CA SER A 33 10.71 -3.68 13.11
C SER A 33 10.66 -4.97 12.29
N LEU A 34 10.30 -4.86 11.01
CA LEU A 34 10.38 -5.97 10.05
C LEU A 34 11.60 -5.76 9.17
N LEU A 35 12.72 -6.40 9.55
CA LEU A 35 14.03 -6.19 8.93
C LEU A 35 14.61 -7.52 8.44
N MET A 36 15.42 -7.46 7.39
CA MET A 36 16.20 -8.62 6.97
C MET A 36 17.15 -9.08 8.09
N PRO A 37 17.33 -10.39 8.32
CA PRO A 37 18.16 -10.90 9.41
C PRO A 37 19.65 -10.90 9.05
N ASN A 38 20.24 -9.72 8.83
CA ASN A 38 21.66 -9.51 8.47
C ASN A 38 22.11 -10.39 7.30
N VAL A 39 21.39 -10.32 6.18
CA VAL A 39 21.63 -11.14 4.99
C VAL A 39 22.89 -10.71 4.26
N GLN A 40 23.47 -11.64 3.50
CA GLN A 40 24.65 -11.41 2.67
C GLN A 40 24.40 -11.88 1.23
N PRO A 41 23.87 -11.01 0.35
CA PRO A 41 23.66 -11.32 -1.06
C PRO A 41 24.98 -11.63 -1.79
N LYS A 42 25.16 -12.88 -2.24
CA LYS A 42 26.32 -13.31 -3.05
C LYS A 42 26.03 -13.38 -4.56
N LYS A 43 24.89 -12.85 -4.98
CA LYS A 43 24.47 -12.80 -6.39
C LYS A 43 23.90 -11.42 -6.72
N MET A 44 24.18 -10.93 -7.92
CA MET A 44 23.55 -9.75 -8.49
C MET A 44 22.04 -9.98 -8.66
N ASP A 45 21.26 -8.90 -8.54
CA ASP A 45 19.79 -8.88 -8.71
C ASP A 45 19.06 -9.96 -7.90
N LEU A 46 19.45 -10.13 -6.64
CA LEU A 46 18.87 -11.12 -5.74
C LEU A 46 17.66 -10.54 -4.99
N TYR A 47 16.56 -11.28 -4.96
CA TYR A 47 15.35 -10.92 -4.25
C TYR A 47 15.23 -11.81 -3.03
N LEU A 48 15.38 -11.26 -1.83
CA LEU A 48 15.23 -12.01 -0.60
C LEU A 48 13.90 -11.67 0.06
N CYS A 49 13.26 -12.68 0.64
CA CYS A 49 12.03 -12.54 1.41
C CYS A 49 12.24 -13.01 2.85
N THR A 50 11.62 -12.33 3.81
CA THR A 50 11.55 -12.76 5.22
C THR A 50 10.12 -12.60 5.76
N PRO A 51 9.58 -13.58 6.50
CA PRO A 51 8.21 -13.56 6.99
C PRO A 51 8.13 -13.14 8.45
N ILE A 52 6.97 -12.60 8.85
CA ILE A 52 6.53 -12.60 10.25
C ILE A 52 5.12 -13.16 10.33
N ARG A 53 4.87 -13.92 11.40
CA ARG A 53 3.54 -14.43 11.73
C ARG A 53 2.82 -13.41 12.62
N ILE A 54 1.56 -13.16 12.32
CA ILE A 54 0.70 -12.28 13.11
C ILE A 54 -0.05 -13.13 14.13
N ASP A 55 -0.21 -12.61 15.36
CA ASP A 55 -1.01 -13.27 16.39
C ASP A 55 -2.46 -13.45 15.91
N PRO A 56 -2.97 -14.68 15.74
CA PRO A 56 -4.31 -14.91 15.24
C PRO A 56 -5.40 -14.49 16.23
N SER A 57 -5.07 -14.26 17.51
CA SER A 57 -6.02 -13.82 18.53
C SER A 57 -6.26 -12.31 18.56
N LYS A 58 -5.46 -11.54 17.80
CA LYS A 58 -5.48 -10.08 17.79
C LYS A 58 -5.64 -9.51 16.38
N SER A 59 -6.37 -8.41 16.27
CA SER A 59 -6.41 -7.59 15.05
C SER A 59 -5.52 -6.37 15.21
N TYR A 60 -4.71 -6.13 14.19
CA TYR A 60 -3.85 -4.95 14.10
C TYR A 60 -4.21 -4.13 12.86
N PHE A 61 -4.05 -2.83 12.95
CA PHE A 61 -4.21 -1.90 11.84
C PHE A 61 -2.88 -1.22 11.54
N ILE A 62 -2.29 -1.51 10.38
CA ILE A 62 -1.05 -0.86 9.94
C ILE A 62 -1.42 0.51 9.36
N VAL A 63 -0.93 1.58 9.97
CA VAL A 63 -1.26 2.98 9.66
C VAL A 63 -0.10 3.75 9.01
N GLY A 64 1.09 3.14 8.92
CA GLY A 64 2.22 3.76 8.24
C GLY A 64 3.40 2.81 8.03
N PHE A 65 4.24 3.19 7.07
CA PHE A 65 5.40 2.43 6.63
C PHE A 65 6.62 3.36 6.57
N GLU A 66 7.59 3.11 7.44
CA GLU A 66 8.84 3.86 7.52
C GLU A 66 9.99 2.97 6.99
N PRO A 67 10.55 3.28 5.82
CA PRO A 67 11.62 2.46 5.23
C PRO A 67 12.92 2.62 6.02
N LYS A 68 13.62 1.51 6.22
CA LYS A 68 15.00 1.45 6.69
C LYS A 68 15.84 0.82 5.58
N ALA A 69 16.46 1.64 4.75
CA ALA A 69 17.34 1.18 3.69
C ALA A 69 18.77 1.68 3.93
N HIS A 70 19.77 0.84 3.66
CA HIS A 70 21.14 1.30 3.54
C HIS A 70 21.37 1.83 2.12
N GLY A 71 21.91 3.05 2.00
CA GLY A 71 22.13 3.69 0.71
C GLY A 71 22.99 2.82 -0.22
N HIS A 72 22.54 2.62 -1.45
CA HIS A 72 23.17 1.84 -2.53
C HIS A 72 23.21 0.30 -2.37
N THR A 73 22.45 -0.31 -1.45
CA THR A 73 22.32 -1.79 -1.36
C THR A 73 20.98 -2.31 -1.86
N SER A 74 19.88 -1.75 -1.35
CA SER A 74 18.52 -2.16 -1.69
C SER A 74 17.94 -1.27 -2.81
N HIS A 75 17.56 -1.88 -3.92
CA HIS A 75 16.97 -1.16 -5.06
C HIS A 75 15.48 -0.82 -4.82
N HIS A 76 14.73 -1.75 -4.22
CA HIS A 76 13.35 -1.55 -3.79
C HIS A 76 12.96 -2.55 -2.69
N MET A 77 11.89 -2.24 -1.96
CA MET A 77 11.30 -3.13 -0.95
C MET A 77 9.80 -3.23 -1.16
N LEU A 78 9.26 -4.44 -1.06
CA LEU A 78 7.83 -4.71 -1.14
C LEU A 78 7.36 -5.40 0.14
N LEU A 79 6.16 -5.06 0.59
CA LEU A 79 5.50 -5.75 1.69
C LEU A 79 4.24 -6.43 1.19
N TYR A 80 4.14 -7.72 1.46
CA TYR A 80 2.97 -8.54 1.15
C TYR A 80 2.27 -8.95 2.44
N GLY A 81 0.95 -8.93 2.43
CA GLY A 81 0.12 -9.69 3.35
C GLY A 81 -0.21 -11.04 2.72
N CYS A 82 0.08 -12.14 3.42
CA CYS A 82 -0.17 -13.50 2.96
C CYS A 82 -1.10 -14.24 3.92
N SER A 83 -1.84 -15.22 3.40
CA SER A 83 -2.47 -16.24 4.25
C SER A 83 -1.43 -17.27 4.69
N ASP A 84 -0.56 -17.71 3.77
CA ASP A 84 0.62 -18.53 4.04
C ASP A 84 1.86 -17.96 3.31
N PRO A 85 3.05 -17.90 3.96
CA PRO A 85 4.28 -17.47 3.30
C PRO A 85 4.75 -18.52 2.29
N GLY A 86 5.58 -18.11 1.33
CA GLY A 86 6.14 -19.05 0.35
C GLY A 86 7.15 -20.04 0.93
N SER A 87 7.82 -19.68 2.02
CA SER A 87 8.67 -20.59 2.80
C SER A 87 8.50 -20.33 4.30
N GLU A 88 8.79 -21.34 5.10
CA GLU A 88 8.92 -21.23 6.56
C GLU A 88 10.35 -20.84 6.98
N ASP A 89 11.29 -20.85 6.04
CA ASP A 89 12.67 -20.43 6.28
C ASP A 89 12.72 -18.95 6.72
N PRO A 90 13.67 -18.56 7.60
CA PRO A 90 13.84 -17.17 8.00
C PRO A 90 14.08 -16.23 6.82
N VAL A 91 14.75 -16.72 5.77
CA VAL A 91 15.00 -16.02 4.51
C VAL A 91 14.99 -16.99 3.34
N TRP A 92 14.35 -16.61 2.23
CA TRP A 92 14.42 -17.34 0.97
C TRP A 92 14.55 -16.40 -0.23
N ASN A 93 14.99 -16.94 -1.37
CA ASN A 93 15.00 -16.22 -2.64
C ASN A 93 13.60 -16.24 -3.26
N CYS A 94 13.02 -15.06 -3.47
CA CYS A 94 11.65 -14.89 -3.94
C CYS A 94 11.50 -14.14 -5.26
N GLY A 95 12.55 -14.06 -6.07
CA GLY A 95 12.50 -13.40 -7.37
C GLY A 95 11.72 -14.19 -8.40
N GLU A 96 10.55 -13.68 -8.81
CA GLU A 96 9.57 -14.37 -9.68
C GLU A 96 10.10 -14.82 -11.06
N MET A 97 11.17 -14.18 -11.56
CA MET A 97 11.75 -14.46 -12.88
C MET A 97 13.06 -15.26 -12.84
N GLN A 98 13.61 -15.52 -11.64
CA GLN A 98 14.77 -16.39 -11.54
C GLN A 98 14.29 -17.85 -11.53
N MET A 99 14.21 -18.45 -12.73
CA MET A 99 14.20 -19.91 -12.86
C MET A 99 15.25 -20.47 -11.91
N ALA A 100 14.86 -21.47 -11.11
CA ALA A 100 15.69 -22.13 -10.10
C ALA A 100 17.04 -22.53 -10.70
N SER A 101 18.01 -21.61 -10.67
CA SER A 101 19.35 -21.83 -11.15
C SER A 101 20.02 -22.67 -10.08
N SER A 102 20.12 -23.96 -10.37
CA SER A 102 20.53 -25.06 -9.51
C SER A 102 21.99 -25.03 -9.05
N THR A 103 22.72 -23.93 -9.29
CA THR A 103 24.16 -23.87 -9.11
C THR A 103 24.63 -23.14 -7.85
N HIS A 104 23.77 -22.41 -7.12
CA HIS A 104 24.15 -21.76 -5.86
C HIS A 104 23.10 -21.91 -4.74
N LYS A 105 23.35 -22.86 -3.84
CA LYS A 105 22.48 -23.35 -2.74
C LYS A 105 22.30 -22.40 -1.54
N ALA A 106 22.53 -21.09 -1.67
CA ALA A 106 22.53 -20.21 -0.48
C ALA A 106 21.13 -19.99 0.11
N TYR A 107 20.10 -19.93 -0.74
CA TYR A 107 18.71 -19.72 -0.33
C TYR A 107 17.78 -20.65 -1.09
N MET A 108 16.77 -21.20 -0.41
CA MET A 108 15.64 -21.87 -1.06
C MET A 108 14.95 -20.89 -2.00
N HIS A 109 14.44 -21.37 -3.13
CA HIS A 109 13.63 -20.55 -4.03
C HIS A 109 12.14 -20.81 -3.79
N SER A 110 11.35 -19.75 -3.55
CA SER A 110 9.88 -19.81 -3.42
C SER A 110 9.25 -18.44 -3.64
N THR A 111 7.97 -18.36 -4.00
CA THR A 111 7.24 -17.09 -4.14
C THR A 111 7.17 -16.31 -2.80
N PRO A 112 6.80 -15.02 -2.78
CA PRO A 112 6.61 -14.31 -1.50
C PRO A 112 5.49 -14.93 -0.64
N CYS A 113 4.35 -15.22 -1.25
CA CYS A 113 3.24 -15.91 -0.60
C CYS A 113 2.98 -17.23 -1.31
N LYS A 114 2.69 -18.29 -0.53
CA LYS A 114 2.13 -19.54 -1.06
C LYS A 114 0.63 -19.36 -1.37
N SER A 115 -0.07 -18.58 -0.55
CA SER A 115 -1.51 -18.33 -0.68
C SER A 115 -1.88 -16.91 -0.19
N GLY A 116 -2.97 -16.36 -0.71
CA GLY A 116 -3.54 -15.10 -0.22
C GLY A 116 -2.65 -13.86 -0.39
N SER A 117 -1.95 -13.74 -1.52
CA SER A 117 -0.99 -12.65 -1.77
C SER A 117 -1.68 -11.29 -1.96
N ASN A 118 -1.36 -10.33 -1.11
CA ASN A 118 -1.82 -8.95 -1.19
C ASN A 118 -0.63 -7.99 -1.05
N ILE A 119 -0.32 -7.21 -2.09
CA ILE A 119 0.68 -6.15 -1.95
C ILE A 119 0.11 -5.04 -1.04
N MET A 120 0.85 -4.66 0.00
CA MET A 120 0.42 -3.67 0.99
C MET A 120 1.23 -2.38 0.91
N TYR A 121 2.51 -2.50 0.57
CA TYR A 121 3.43 -1.37 0.48
C TYR A 121 4.53 -1.64 -0.54
N ALA A 122 5.01 -0.56 -1.15
CA ALA A 122 6.12 -0.58 -2.08
C ALA A 122 6.97 0.66 -1.87
N TRP A 123 8.27 0.45 -1.73
CA TRP A 123 9.29 1.47 -1.59
C TRP A 123 10.27 1.36 -2.75
N ALA A 124 10.65 2.49 -3.31
CA ALA A 124 11.71 2.59 -4.30
C ALA A 124 12.60 3.79 -3.96
N ARG A 125 13.92 3.58 -3.97
CA ARG A 125 15.00 4.59 -3.89
C ARG A 125 14.63 5.89 -3.13
N ASP A 126 14.91 5.88 -1.83
CA ASP A 126 14.76 7.01 -0.91
C ASP A 126 13.34 7.57 -0.81
N ALA A 127 12.32 6.79 -1.18
CA ALA A 127 10.94 7.18 -0.97
C ALA A 127 10.70 7.50 0.52
N PRO A 128 9.95 8.58 0.83
CA PRO A 128 9.69 8.98 2.20
C PRO A 128 8.81 7.94 2.92
N THR A 129 8.72 8.09 4.24
CA THR A 129 7.74 7.36 5.04
C THR A 129 6.33 7.59 4.48
N LEU A 130 5.61 6.50 4.22
CA LEU A 130 4.21 6.57 3.82
C LEU A 130 3.35 6.55 5.08
N LYS A 131 2.65 7.65 5.35
CA LYS A 131 1.60 7.72 6.35
C LYS A 131 0.25 7.56 5.66
N LEU A 132 -0.59 6.67 6.18
CA LEU A 132 -1.96 6.55 5.69
C LEU A 132 -2.80 7.74 6.19
N PRO A 133 -3.92 8.06 5.52
CA PRO A 133 -4.85 9.07 6.02
C PRO A 133 -5.31 8.74 7.45
N GLU A 134 -5.69 9.78 8.20
CA GLU A 134 -6.17 9.61 9.58
C GLU A 134 -7.37 8.64 9.66
N GLY A 135 -7.31 7.72 10.63
CA GLY A 135 -8.34 6.70 10.83
C GLY A 135 -8.39 5.61 9.77
N VAL A 136 -7.35 5.49 8.93
CA VAL A 136 -7.23 4.47 7.87
C VAL A 136 -6.06 3.53 8.18
N GLY A 137 -6.29 2.22 8.12
CA GLY A 137 -5.23 1.23 8.30
C GLY A 137 -5.50 -0.10 7.61
N PHE A 138 -4.45 -0.82 7.26
CA PHE A 138 -4.58 -2.19 6.76
C PHE A 138 -4.85 -3.15 7.91
N LYS A 139 -5.99 -3.83 7.89
CA LYS A 139 -6.37 -4.81 8.90
C LYS A 139 -5.66 -6.14 8.68
N VAL A 140 -4.92 -6.60 9.69
CA VAL A 140 -4.17 -7.86 9.68
C VAL A 140 -4.40 -8.64 10.97
N GLY A 141 -4.24 -9.98 10.92
CA GLY A 141 -4.57 -10.87 12.04
C GLY A 141 -6.08 -10.93 12.35
N GLY A 142 -6.43 -11.61 13.45
CA GLY A 142 -7.81 -11.83 13.87
C GLY A 142 -8.63 -12.55 12.79
N ASP A 143 -9.71 -11.91 12.35
CA ASP A 143 -10.61 -12.36 11.28
C ASP A 143 -10.18 -11.91 9.86
N SER A 144 -9.02 -11.25 9.73
CA SER A 144 -8.43 -10.92 8.42
C SER A 144 -7.89 -12.16 7.72
N GLN A 145 -7.82 -12.15 6.39
CA GLN A 145 -7.16 -13.19 5.60
C GLN A 145 -5.62 -13.08 5.60
N ILE A 146 -5.08 -12.01 6.20
CA ILE A 146 -3.65 -11.73 6.28
C ILE A 146 -3.13 -12.23 7.63
N ASN A 147 -2.51 -13.42 7.61
CA ASN A 147 -1.94 -14.08 8.79
C ASN A 147 -0.43 -13.88 8.90
N TYR A 148 0.21 -13.52 7.79
CA TYR A 148 1.64 -13.27 7.69
C TYR A 148 1.90 -11.97 6.95
N LEU A 149 2.97 -11.27 7.34
CA LEU A 149 3.58 -10.25 6.51
C LEU A 149 4.90 -10.78 5.95
N VAL A 150 5.13 -10.59 4.66
CA VAL A 150 6.37 -10.98 3.99
C VAL A 150 7.02 -9.75 3.41
N LEU A 151 8.21 -9.42 3.91
CA LEU A 151 9.06 -8.36 3.37
C LEU A 151 9.92 -8.96 2.26
N GLN A 152 9.86 -8.37 1.07
CA GLN A 152 10.79 -8.62 -0.02
C GLN A 152 11.75 -7.44 -0.16
N VAL A 153 13.05 -7.72 -0.26
CA VAL A 153 14.10 -6.73 -0.56
C VAL A 153 14.85 -7.17 -1.82
N HIS A 154 14.97 -6.26 -2.78
CA HIS A 154 15.76 -6.48 -3.99
C HIS A 154 17.16 -5.88 -3.85
N TYR A 155 18.19 -6.72 -3.94
CA TYR A 155 19.60 -6.37 -3.89
C TYR A 155 20.21 -6.36 -5.28
N HIS A 156 20.67 -5.20 -5.73
CA HIS A 156 21.24 -5.04 -7.08
C HIS A 156 22.75 -5.31 -7.13
N ARG A 157 23.38 -5.71 -6.01
CA ARG A 157 24.83 -5.97 -5.94
C ARG A 157 25.16 -7.13 -5.02
N THR A 158 26.36 -7.67 -5.20
CA THR A 158 26.97 -8.62 -4.28
C THR A 158 27.60 -7.91 -3.08
N PHE A 159 27.77 -8.67 -2.01
CA PHE A 159 28.31 -8.24 -0.73
C PHE A 159 29.63 -8.95 -0.46
N ASP A 160 30.59 -8.21 0.10
CA ASP A 160 31.86 -8.75 0.58
C ASP A 160 31.62 -9.66 1.81
N ASP A 161 32.63 -10.43 2.23
CA ASP A 161 32.47 -11.45 3.28
C ASP A 161 32.23 -10.87 4.67
N ASP A 162 32.66 -9.63 4.92
CA ASP A 162 32.43 -8.86 6.15
C ASP A 162 31.19 -7.95 6.07
N GLU A 163 30.49 -7.94 4.94
CA GLU A 163 29.32 -7.09 4.72
C GLU A 163 28.00 -7.85 4.94
N THR A 164 27.07 -7.25 5.69
CA THR A 164 25.70 -7.75 5.87
C THR A 164 24.70 -6.60 5.79
N ASP A 165 23.44 -6.91 5.48
CA ASP A 165 22.36 -5.92 5.43
C ASP A 165 21.13 -6.35 6.23
N ASN A 166 20.53 -5.38 6.92
CA ASN A 166 19.26 -5.51 7.62
C ASN A 166 18.25 -4.44 7.19
N SER A 167 18.25 -4.11 5.90
CA SER A 167 17.23 -3.25 5.32
C SER A 167 15.85 -3.87 5.50
N GLY A 168 14.84 -3.01 5.61
CA GLY A 168 13.46 -3.41 5.80
C GLY A 168 12.55 -2.23 6.11
N ILE A 169 11.49 -2.49 6.86
CA ILE A 169 10.42 -1.53 7.10
C ILE A 169 10.09 -1.52 8.59
N TYR A 170 10.01 -0.33 9.17
CA TYR A 170 9.32 -0.14 10.43
C TYR A 170 7.83 0.07 10.17
N LEU A 171 7.01 -0.81 10.72
CA LEU A 171 5.56 -0.76 10.64
C LEU A 171 5.02 0.07 11.80
N HIS A 172 4.21 1.06 11.48
CA HIS A 172 3.44 1.81 12.47
C HIS A 172 2.05 1.20 12.52
N TYR A 173 1.63 0.71 13.69
CA TYR A 173 0.37 -0.02 13.83
C TYR A 173 -0.39 0.35 15.11
N THR A 174 -1.67 0.02 15.16
CA THR A 174 -2.51 0.16 16.35
C THR A 174 -3.37 -1.10 16.55
N GLU A 175 -3.69 -1.42 17.81
CA GLU A 175 -4.71 -2.42 18.16
C GLU A 175 -6.12 -1.81 18.23
N GLN A 176 -6.25 -0.48 18.14
CA GLN A 176 -7.55 0.19 18.13
C GLN A 176 -8.29 -0.08 16.81
N GLN A 177 -9.55 -0.47 16.91
CA GLN A 177 -10.43 -0.63 15.76
C GLN A 177 -10.58 0.71 15.03
N LEU A 178 -10.32 0.70 13.72
CA LEU A 178 -10.49 1.87 12.85
C LEU A 178 -11.79 1.78 12.04
N ASP A 179 -12.37 2.93 11.71
CA ASP A 179 -13.60 3.04 10.92
C ASP A 179 -13.39 2.75 9.43
N LYS A 180 -12.16 2.94 8.94
CA LYS A 180 -11.80 2.77 7.53
C LYS A 180 -10.66 1.77 7.39
N GLN A 181 -10.88 0.79 6.53
CA GLN A 181 -9.88 -0.20 6.18
C GLN A 181 -9.18 0.18 4.88
N ALA A 182 -7.85 0.19 4.91
CA ALA A 182 -7.03 0.28 3.71
C ALA A 182 -7.04 -1.06 2.96
N GLY A 183 -6.98 -0.97 1.64
CA GLY A 183 -6.87 -2.12 0.75
C GLY A 183 -6.24 -1.70 -0.57
N VAL A 184 -5.79 -2.69 -1.35
CA VAL A 184 -5.27 -2.47 -2.70
C VAL A 184 -6.23 -3.09 -3.70
N TYR A 185 -6.66 -2.29 -4.67
CA TYR A 185 -7.41 -2.76 -5.82
C TYR A 185 -6.44 -2.95 -6.98
N LEU A 186 -6.11 -4.20 -7.31
CA LEU A 186 -5.16 -4.53 -8.38
C LEU A 186 -5.89 -4.61 -9.73
N LEU A 187 -5.49 -3.76 -10.67
CA LEU A 187 -5.80 -3.92 -12.08
C LEU A 187 -4.57 -4.51 -12.75
N ALA A 188 -4.72 -5.71 -13.29
CA ALA A 188 -3.66 -6.41 -14.00
C ALA A 188 -4.18 -6.86 -15.36
N THR A 189 -3.28 -6.86 -16.33
CA THR A 189 -3.51 -7.32 -17.70
C THR A 189 -2.36 -8.20 -18.13
N ASN A 190 -2.60 -9.03 -19.14
CA ASN A 190 -1.58 -9.83 -19.79
C ASN A 190 -1.85 -9.83 -21.29
N GLY A 191 -0.80 -9.98 -22.08
CA GLY A 191 -0.88 -9.93 -23.52
C GLY A 191 0.41 -10.35 -24.18
N ARG A 192 0.45 -10.25 -25.51
CA ARG A 192 1.64 -10.52 -26.32
C ARG A 192 2.04 -9.24 -27.03
N ILE A 193 3.34 -8.93 -26.99
CA ILE A 193 3.93 -7.83 -27.74
C ILE A 193 4.73 -8.43 -28.90
N PRO A 194 4.24 -8.35 -30.15
CA PRO A 194 5.02 -8.72 -31.31
C PRO A 194 6.33 -7.94 -31.43
N PRO A 195 7.38 -8.51 -32.05
CA PRO A 195 8.63 -7.80 -32.30
C PRO A 195 8.39 -6.52 -33.11
N ASN A 196 8.98 -5.41 -32.67
CA ASN A 196 8.91 -4.11 -33.33
C ASN A 196 7.47 -3.56 -33.53
N SER A 197 6.52 -3.93 -32.68
CA SER A 197 5.17 -3.35 -32.67
C SER A 197 4.90 -2.52 -31.41
N ILE A 198 3.85 -1.70 -31.48
CA ILE A 198 3.25 -1.02 -30.34
C ILE A 198 1.98 -1.78 -30.00
N GLU A 199 1.83 -2.15 -28.74
CA GLU A 199 0.61 -2.77 -28.22
C GLU A 199 0.08 -1.96 -27.04
N HIS A 200 -1.23 -1.99 -26.89
CA HIS A 200 -1.94 -1.43 -25.75
C HIS A 200 -2.61 -2.57 -24.99
N MET A 201 -2.36 -2.64 -23.69
CA MET A 201 -2.97 -3.66 -22.83
C MET A 201 -3.93 -2.96 -21.89
N GLU A 202 -5.17 -3.43 -21.86
CA GLU A 202 -6.25 -2.78 -21.13
C GLU A 202 -6.86 -3.75 -20.11
N THR A 203 -7.31 -3.21 -18.98
CA THR A 203 -8.17 -3.91 -18.03
C THR A 203 -9.37 -3.04 -17.73
N SER A 204 -10.56 -3.62 -17.71
CA SER A 204 -11.81 -2.95 -17.36
C SER A 204 -12.60 -3.80 -16.39
N CYS A 205 -12.77 -3.32 -15.16
CA CYS A 205 -13.45 -4.04 -14.10
C CYS A 205 -14.57 -3.16 -13.52
N PRO A 206 -15.85 -3.47 -13.77
CA PRO A 206 -16.96 -2.84 -13.06
C PRO A 206 -16.96 -3.24 -11.58
N LEU A 207 -17.20 -2.26 -10.70
CA LEU A 207 -17.35 -2.49 -9.26
C LEU A 207 -18.79 -2.88 -8.94
N TYR A 208 -19.01 -4.09 -8.41
CA TYR A 208 -20.35 -4.63 -8.10
C TYR A 208 -20.57 -4.88 -6.60
N GLU A 209 -19.66 -4.42 -5.76
CA GLU A 209 -19.74 -4.51 -4.31
C GLU A 209 -20.81 -3.54 -3.79
N THR A 210 -21.95 -4.10 -3.37
CA THR A 210 -23.07 -3.33 -2.84
C THR A 210 -22.73 -2.74 -1.47
N GLY A 211 -23.06 -1.46 -1.26
CA GLY A 211 -22.87 -0.78 0.03
C GLY A 211 -21.43 -0.42 0.37
N LYS A 212 -20.47 -0.61 -0.56
CA LYS A 212 -19.08 -0.20 -0.39
C LYS A 212 -18.79 1.06 -1.20
N VAL A 213 -18.03 1.97 -0.60
CA VAL A 213 -17.49 3.16 -1.26
C VAL A 213 -15.98 3.12 -1.09
N ILE A 214 -15.26 3.12 -2.20
CA ILE A 214 -13.80 3.16 -2.20
C ILE A 214 -13.36 4.60 -2.39
N HIS A 215 -12.39 5.03 -1.59
CA HIS A 215 -11.74 6.33 -1.68
C HIS A 215 -10.27 6.12 -2.06
N PRO A 216 -9.94 6.07 -3.37
CA PRO A 216 -8.56 5.97 -3.80
C PRO A 216 -7.77 7.17 -3.30
N PHE A 217 -6.65 6.93 -2.60
CA PHE A 217 -5.78 7.97 -2.08
C PHE A 217 -4.34 7.85 -2.60
N ALA A 218 -3.95 6.68 -3.10
CA ALA A 218 -2.64 6.45 -3.71
C ALA A 218 -2.74 5.41 -4.84
N TYR A 219 -1.79 5.46 -5.77
CA TYR A 219 -1.64 4.50 -6.87
C TYR A 219 -0.17 4.12 -7.09
N ARG A 220 0.07 2.92 -7.60
CA ARG A 220 1.38 2.44 -8.04
C ARG A 220 1.23 1.84 -9.42
N VAL A 221 2.19 2.10 -10.30
CA VAL A 221 2.29 1.47 -11.62
C VAL A 221 3.47 0.50 -11.63
N HIS A 222 3.35 -0.59 -12.38
CA HIS A 222 4.41 -1.59 -12.52
C HIS A 222 4.33 -2.21 -13.91
N THR A 223 5.47 -2.27 -14.60
CA THR A 223 5.67 -3.04 -15.83
C THR A 223 7.10 -3.59 -15.83
N HIS A 224 7.37 -4.51 -16.75
CA HIS A 224 8.73 -4.84 -17.14
C HIS A 224 9.29 -3.76 -18.11
N GLU A 225 10.48 -4.00 -18.67
CA GLU A 225 11.28 -3.04 -19.44
C GLU A 225 10.59 -2.42 -20.67
N LEU A 226 9.58 -3.09 -21.24
CA LEU A 226 8.89 -2.63 -22.44
C LEU A 226 7.81 -1.57 -22.17
N GLY A 227 7.39 -1.40 -20.92
CA GLY A 227 6.33 -0.44 -20.57
C GLY A 227 6.75 1.01 -20.82
N LYS A 228 5.82 1.81 -21.34
CA LYS A 228 6.05 3.24 -21.65
C LYS A 228 5.22 4.19 -20.79
N VAL A 229 3.97 3.82 -20.53
CA VAL A 229 3.05 4.61 -19.71
C VAL A 229 1.99 3.68 -19.17
N VAL A 230 1.56 3.93 -17.95
CA VAL A 230 0.41 3.28 -17.33
C VAL A 230 -0.50 4.37 -16.79
N ALA A 231 -1.79 4.28 -17.10
CA ALA A 231 -2.83 5.20 -16.64
C ALA A 231 -4.01 4.42 -16.05
N GLY A 232 -4.55 4.93 -14.94
CA GLY A 232 -5.73 4.39 -14.28
C GLY A 232 -6.86 5.41 -14.25
N TYR A 233 -8.07 4.96 -14.52
CA TYR A 233 -9.28 5.79 -14.53
C TYR A 233 -10.41 5.16 -13.74
N ARG A 234 -11.25 6.01 -13.17
CA ARG A 234 -12.63 5.66 -12.86
C ARG A 234 -13.50 6.15 -14.01
N VAL A 235 -14.32 5.27 -14.58
CA VAL A 235 -15.32 5.61 -15.58
C VAL A 235 -16.71 5.49 -14.97
N LYS A 236 -17.48 6.58 -15.03
CA LYS A 236 -18.89 6.62 -14.63
C LYS A 236 -19.76 6.71 -15.86
N ASN A 237 -20.77 5.87 -15.96
CA ASN A 237 -21.79 5.98 -16.99
C ASN A 237 -23.05 6.60 -16.40
N SER A 238 -23.47 7.76 -16.91
CA SER A 238 -24.69 8.45 -16.50
C SER A 238 -25.47 8.86 -17.74
N ASN A 239 -26.66 8.30 -17.93
CA ASN A 239 -27.54 8.59 -19.07
C ASN A 239 -26.87 8.40 -20.44
N GLY A 240 -26.01 7.38 -20.57
CA GLY A 240 -25.26 7.09 -21.79
C GLY A 240 -24.01 7.95 -22.01
N ILE A 241 -23.74 8.91 -21.12
CA ILE A 241 -22.53 9.74 -21.15
C ILE A 241 -21.50 9.15 -20.20
N GLN A 242 -20.31 8.86 -20.72
CA GLN A 242 -19.18 8.41 -19.92
C GLN A 242 -18.38 9.60 -19.40
N LYS A 243 -18.20 9.66 -18.08
CA LYS A 243 -17.26 10.57 -17.44
C LYS A 243 -16.04 9.78 -16.98
N TRP A 244 -14.86 10.25 -17.37
CA TRP A 244 -13.57 9.62 -17.08
C TRP A 244 -12.82 10.51 -16.08
N ASP A 245 -12.47 9.94 -14.93
CA ASP A 245 -11.72 10.63 -13.90
C ASP A 245 -10.38 9.93 -13.71
N LEU A 246 -9.30 10.67 -13.98
CA LEU A 246 -7.93 10.17 -13.85
C LEU A 246 -7.61 9.89 -12.38
N LEU A 247 -7.25 8.65 -12.09
CA LEU A 247 -6.72 8.23 -10.79
C LEU A 247 -5.20 8.46 -10.74
N GLY A 248 -4.50 8.14 -11.83
CA GLY A 248 -3.05 8.36 -11.94
C GLY A 248 -2.53 8.00 -13.32
N LYS A 249 -1.44 8.65 -13.74
CA LYS A 249 -0.73 8.37 -14.99
C LYS A 249 0.76 8.55 -14.77
N ARG A 250 1.56 7.54 -15.11
CA ARG A 250 3.00 7.59 -14.85
C ARG A 250 3.79 6.70 -15.81
N ASP A 251 5.04 7.09 -16.05
CA ASP A 251 6.05 6.26 -16.71
C ASP A 251 6.50 5.16 -15.71
N PRO A 252 6.27 3.87 -16.01
CA PRO A 252 6.62 2.78 -15.10
C PRO A 252 8.13 2.58 -14.92
N MET A 253 8.98 3.22 -15.73
CA MET A 253 10.44 3.20 -15.55
C MET A 253 10.92 4.20 -14.49
N THR A 254 10.05 5.12 -14.06
CA THR A 254 10.30 5.96 -12.88
C THR A 254 10.15 5.15 -11.59
N PRO A 255 10.60 5.64 -10.41
CA PRO A 255 10.51 4.88 -9.16
C PRO A 255 9.10 4.31 -8.91
N GLN A 256 8.99 2.99 -8.75
CA GLN A 256 7.71 2.29 -8.66
C GLN A 256 7.18 2.20 -7.22
N MET A 257 6.94 3.37 -6.62
CA MET A 257 6.33 3.51 -5.29
C MET A 257 4.85 3.92 -5.39
N PHE A 258 4.18 4.00 -4.24
CA PHE A 258 2.84 4.57 -4.16
C PHE A 258 2.88 6.10 -4.21
N TYR A 259 2.19 6.68 -5.19
CA TYR A 259 2.02 8.11 -5.39
C TYR A 259 0.63 8.56 -4.94
N PRO A 260 0.49 9.74 -4.32
CA PRO A 260 -0.81 10.25 -3.92
C PRO A 260 -1.70 10.51 -5.14
N ILE A 261 -3.00 10.32 -4.96
CA ILE A 261 -4.03 10.72 -5.94
C ILE A 261 -4.43 12.16 -5.60
N GLU A 262 -4.31 13.07 -6.56
CA GLU A 262 -4.53 14.51 -6.35
C GLU A 262 -6.01 14.87 -6.19
N ASN A 263 -6.89 14.12 -6.87
CA ASN A 263 -8.32 14.41 -6.92
C ASN A 263 -9.08 13.56 -5.91
N ASN A 264 -10.00 14.19 -5.17
CA ASN A 264 -10.92 13.46 -4.29
C ASN A 264 -11.99 12.73 -5.13
N ILE A 265 -11.68 11.48 -5.46
CA ILE A 265 -12.51 10.61 -6.29
C ILE A 265 -13.09 9.52 -5.39
N THR A 266 -14.37 9.21 -5.57
CA THR A 266 -15.01 8.03 -4.96
C THR A 266 -15.37 7.04 -6.05
N VAL A 267 -15.13 5.75 -5.81
CA VAL A 267 -15.59 4.65 -6.65
C VAL A 267 -16.74 3.96 -5.93
N LYS A 268 -17.86 3.78 -6.62
CA LYS A 268 -19.11 3.22 -6.08
C LYS A 268 -19.62 2.10 -6.99
N PHE A 269 -20.60 1.36 -6.50
CA PHE A 269 -21.31 0.35 -7.29
C PHE A 269 -21.71 0.88 -8.68
N GLY A 270 -21.35 0.13 -9.71
CA GLY A 270 -21.61 0.46 -11.12
C GLY A 270 -20.54 1.32 -11.79
N ASP A 271 -19.60 1.91 -11.03
CA ASP A 271 -18.42 2.56 -11.61
C ASP A 271 -17.48 1.50 -12.20
N ILE A 272 -16.74 1.85 -13.24
CA ILE A 272 -15.74 0.98 -13.88
C ILE A 272 -14.35 1.49 -13.51
N LEU A 273 -13.50 0.59 -13.00
CA LEU A 273 -12.08 0.84 -12.84
C LEU A 273 -11.36 0.32 -14.08
N LEU A 274 -10.65 1.23 -14.75
CA LEU A 274 -9.98 0.96 -16.02
C LEU A 274 -8.49 1.25 -15.92
N ASN A 275 -7.67 0.39 -16.51
CA ASN A 275 -6.25 0.59 -16.70
C ASN A 275 -5.89 0.53 -18.20
N PHE A 276 -4.98 1.41 -18.60
CA PHE A 276 -4.35 1.52 -19.92
C PHE A 276 -2.83 1.65 -19.76
#